data_AF-K1YP72-F1
#
_entry.id   AF-K1YP72-F1
#
_cell.length_a   1.000
_cell.length_b   1.000
_cell.length_c   1.000
_cell.angle_alpha   90.00
_cell.angle_beta   90.00
_cell.angle_gamma   90.00
#
_symmetry.space_group_name_H-M   'P 1'
#
loop_
_entity.id
_entity.type
_entity.pdbx_description
1 polymer ?
#
loop_
_entity_poly.entity_id
_entity_poly.type
_entity_poly.pdbx_seq_one_letter_code
_entity_poly.pdbx_strand_id
1 'polypeptide(L)'
;MTAKTNDGKVFFKEEKIYMPVPQQMGRGDKMGRGPYEKSGLIRDTSLPPRKTVKEAFAIPVYNEITKDGKMARNIIANDFTVDVELWYLPYGKKDDPGNSQ
;
A
#
# COMPACT_ATOMS: atom_id res chain seq x y z
N MET A 1 4.92 2.40 2.07
CA MET A 1 5.68 2.27 3.33
C MET A 1 6.52 1.00 3.25
N THR A 2 7.78 1.08 3.66
CA THR A 2 8.71 -0.05 3.67
C THR A 2 9.45 -0.11 4.99
N ALA A 3 9.60 -1.32 5.56
CA ALA A 3 10.46 -1.57 6.71
C ALA A 3 11.69 -2.38 6.29
N LYS A 4 12.87 -1.90 6.68
CA LYS A 4 14.18 -2.45 6.33
C LYS A 4 14.96 -2.82 7.59
N THR A 5 15.61 -3.97 7.61
CA THR A 5 16.59 -4.32 8.66
C THR A 5 17.85 -3.47 8.52
N ASN A 6 18.72 -3.47 9.54
CA ASN A 6 20.01 -2.75 9.49
C ASN A 6 20.89 -3.17 8.30
N ASP A 7 20.75 -4.41 7.82
CA ASP A 7 21.44 -4.94 6.63
C ASP A 7 20.81 -4.46 5.30
N GLY A 8 19.84 -3.55 5.36
CA GLY A 8 19.13 -2.99 4.20
C GLY A 8 18.07 -3.91 3.59
N LYS A 9 17.84 -5.09 4.16
CA LYS A 9 16.86 -6.05 3.64
C LYS A 9 15.44 -5.61 3.98
N VAL A 10 14.61 -5.41 2.95
CA VAL A 10 13.18 -5.12 3.11
C VAL A 10 12.47 -6.40 3.56
N PHE A 11 11.82 -6.37 4.72
CA PHE A 11 11.00 -7.50 5.21
C PHE A 11 9.50 -7.17 5.23
N PHE A 12 9.14 -5.90 5.14
CA PHE A 12 7.76 -5.46 5.07
C PHE A 12 7.61 -4.34 4.03
N LYS A 13 6.58 -4.46 3.19
CA LYS A 13 6.21 -3.46 2.19
C LYS A 13 4.70 -3.40 2.07
N GLU A 14 4.15 -2.20 2.24
CA GLU A 14 2.73 -1.94 2.05
C GLU A 14 2.54 -0.68 1.20
N GLU A 15 1.67 -0.76 0.21
CA GLU A 15 1.35 0.32 -0.70
C GLU A 15 -0.16 0.59 -0.69
N LYS A 16 -0.53 1.87 -0.64
CA LYS A 16 -1.92 2.31 -0.66
C LYS A 16 -2.09 3.38 -1.72
N ILE A 17 -3.15 3.25 -2.52
CA ILE A 17 -3.49 4.17 -3.60
C ILE A 17 -4.61 5.10 -3.12
N TYR A 18 -4.35 6.40 -3.18
CA TYR A 18 -5.32 7.45 -2.86
C TYR A 18 -5.91 8.01 -4.15
N MET A 19 -6.96 7.35 -4.67
CA MET A 19 -7.63 7.76 -5.91
C MET A 19 -9.10 7.38 -5.84
N PRO A 20 -10.03 8.24 -6.32
CA PRO A 20 -11.42 7.83 -6.48
C PRO A 20 -11.50 6.67 -7.48
N VAL A 21 -12.32 5.66 -7.16
CA VAL A 21 -12.55 4.49 -8.00
C VAL A 21 -13.86 4.69 -8.77
N PRO A 22 -13.79 5.14 -10.04
CA PRO A 22 -14.98 5.39 -10.83
C PRO A 22 -15.65 4.09 -11.26
N GLN A 23 -16.98 4.04 -11.16
CA GLN A 23 -17.80 2.91 -11.57
C GLN A 23 -17.94 2.84 -13.09
N GLN A 24 -17.84 1.64 -13.66
CA GLN A 24 -18.02 1.41 -15.09
C GLN A 24 -19.49 1.54 -15.50
N MET A 25 -19.80 2.47 -16.40
CA MET A 25 -21.15 2.77 -16.91
C MET A 25 -22.21 2.94 -15.81
N GLY A 26 -21.79 3.34 -14.61
CA GLY A 26 -22.68 3.52 -13.45
C GLY A 26 -23.32 2.21 -12.97
N ARG A 27 -22.73 1.06 -13.30
CA ARG A 27 -23.27 -0.27 -12.96
C ARG A 27 -22.18 -1.23 -12.47
N GLY A 28 -22.52 -2.04 -11.48
CA GLY A 28 -21.65 -3.10 -10.94
C GLY A 28 -20.43 -2.58 -10.19
N ASP A 29 -19.47 -3.47 -9.95
CA ASP A 29 -18.36 -3.23 -9.01
C ASP A 29 -17.00 -3.11 -9.73
N LYS A 30 -17.02 -2.81 -11.03
CA LYS A 30 -15.81 -2.69 -11.85
C LYS A 30 -15.43 -1.23 -12.08
N MET A 31 -14.12 -0.98 -12.06
CA MET A 31 -13.58 0.32 -12.40
C MET A 31 -13.64 0.56 -13.92
N GLY A 32 -14.22 1.69 -14.35
CA GLY A 32 -14.20 2.10 -15.76
C GLY A 32 -12.78 2.46 -16.21
N ARG A 33 -12.34 1.96 -17.37
CA ARG A 33 -10.99 2.24 -17.89
C ARG A 33 -10.98 3.46 -18.80
N GLY A 34 -11.98 3.61 -19.65
CA GLY A 34 -12.13 4.76 -20.54
C GLY A 34 -12.76 5.97 -19.84
N PRO A 35 -12.43 7.21 -20.25
CA PRO A 35 -13.08 8.42 -19.73
C PRO A 35 -14.61 8.38 -19.82
N TYR A 36 -15.14 7.88 -20.94
CA TYR A 36 -16.59 7.78 -21.19
C TYR A 36 -17.29 6.69 -20.38
N GLU A 37 -16.53 5.77 -19.81
CA GLU A 37 -17.08 4.66 -19.02
C GLU A 37 -17.24 5.04 -17.55
N LYS A 38 -16.79 6.21 -17.11
CA LYS A 38 -16.73 6.60 -15.70
C LYS A 38 -17.93 7.45 -15.31
N SER A 39 -19.11 6.82 -15.19
CA SER A 39 -20.37 7.52 -14.89
C SER A 39 -20.89 7.32 -13.47
N GLY A 40 -20.13 6.66 -12.59
CA GLY A 40 -20.45 6.54 -11.17
C GLY A 40 -19.20 6.47 -10.30
N LEU A 41 -19.38 6.21 -9.00
CA LEU A 41 -18.30 6.09 -8.02
C LEU A 41 -18.53 4.85 -7.16
N ILE A 42 -17.57 3.94 -7.14
CA ILE A 42 -17.60 2.74 -6.28
C ILE A 42 -17.10 3.10 -4.89
N ARG A 43 -15.98 3.83 -4.84
CA ARG A 43 -15.31 4.19 -3.59
C ARG A 43 -14.47 5.45 -3.78
N ASP A 44 -14.47 6.31 -2.77
CA ASP A 44 -13.51 7.40 -2.67
C ASP A 44 -12.45 7.06 -1.61
N THR A 45 -11.20 6.87 -2.03
CA THR A 45 -10.05 6.75 -1.14
C THR A 45 -9.09 7.93 -1.29
N SER A 46 -9.51 9.02 -1.93
CA SER A 46 -8.66 10.18 -2.14
C SER A 46 -8.28 10.87 -0.82
N LEU A 47 -7.24 11.72 -0.87
CA LEU A 47 -6.87 12.59 0.23
C LEU A 47 -7.63 13.92 0.09
N PRO A 48 -8.67 14.18 0.90
CA PRO A 48 -9.44 15.42 0.81
C PRO A 48 -8.59 16.66 1.16
N PRO A 49 -8.82 17.79 0.47
CA PRO A 49 -8.08 19.01 0.73
C PRO A 49 -8.31 19.49 2.16
N ARG A 50 -7.23 19.93 2.82
CA ARG A 50 -7.22 20.48 4.19
C ARG A 50 -7.79 19.56 5.27
N LYS A 51 -7.91 18.26 5.01
CA LYS A 51 -8.35 17.27 6.00
C LYS A 51 -7.21 16.30 6.30
N THR A 52 -6.81 16.24 7.57
CA THR A 52 -5.81 15.30 8.04
C THR A 52 -6.38 13.88 8.01
N VAL A 53 -5.71 12.99 7.26
CA VAL A 53 -6.00 11.55 7.24
C VAL A 53 -4.96 10.84 8.09
N LYS A 54 -5.41 9.93 8.97
CA LYS A 54 -4.55 9.07 9.78
C LYS A 54 -4.63 7.66 9.25
N GLU A 55 -3.48 7.03 9.07
CA GLU A 55 -3.36 5.65 8.58
C GLU A 55 -2.55 4.85 9.60
N ALA A 56 -3.03 3.65 9.89
CA ALA A 56 -2.39 2.73 10.80
C ALA A 56 -1.83 1.56 10.00
N PHE A 57 -0.57 1.22 10.23
CA PHE A 57 0.10 0.10 9.59
C PHE A 57 0.56 -0.88 10.65
N ALA A 58 0.29 -2.17 10.46
CA ALA A 58 0.71 -3.23 11.36
C ALA A 58 1.92 -3.95 10.78
N ILE A 59 3.10 -3.73 11.35
CA ILE A 59 4.35 -4.35 10.91
C ILE A 59 4.61 -5.59 11.78
N PRO A 60 4.57 -6.82 11.23
CA PRO A 60 4.94 -8.01 11.97
C PRO A 60 6.46 -8.07 12.14
N VAL A 61 6.92 -8.10 13.39
CA VAL A 61 8.36 -8.14 13.73
C VAL A 61 8.86 -9.54 14.10
N TYR A 62 7.95 -10.52 14.19
CA TYR A 62 8.27 -11.92 14.42
C TYR A 62 7.29 -12.83 13.66
N ASN A 63 7.74 -14.05 13.36
CA ASN A 63 6.90 -15.13 12.86
C ASN A 63 6.75 -16.20 13.94
N GLU A 64 5.56 -16.77 14.07
CA GLU A 64 5.32 -17.92 14.93
C GLU A 64 5.61 -19.20 14.14
N ILE A 65 6.55 -20.00 14.63
CA ILE A 65 6.97 -21.26 14.01
C ILE A 65 6.77 -22.38 15.02
N THR A 66 6.10 -23.44 14.62
CA THR A 66 6.00 -24.66 15.42
C THR A 66 7.24 -25.51 15.17
N LYS A 67 8.12 -25.62 16.17
CA LYS A 67 9.27 -26.52 16.13
C LYS A 67 9.11 -27.52 17.27
N ASP A 68 9.12 -28.82 16.95
CA ASP A 68 9.01 -29.91 17.92
C ASP A 68 7.78 -29.84 18.84
N GLY A 69 6.61 -29.49 18.28
CA GLY A 69 5.34 -29.42 19.01
C GLY A 69 5.21 -28.25 19.98
N LYS A 70 6.19 -27.33 20.03
CA LYS A 70 6.15 -26.10 20.83
C LYS A 70 6.12 -24.87 19.93
N MET A 71 5.29 -23.90 20.31
CA MET A 71 5.23 -22.58 19.67
C MET A 71 6.51 -21.81 19.97
N ALA A 72 7.32 -21.50 18.95
CA ALA A 72 8.49 -20.65 19.07
C ALA A 72 8.31 -19.38 18.24
N ARG A 73 8.76 -18.23 18.76
CA ARG A 73 8.78 -16.96 18.02
C ARG A 73 10.13 -16.79 17.35
N ASN A 74 10.14 -16.69 16.04
CA ASN A 74 11.33 -16.33 15.27
C ASN A 74 11.31 -14.83 14.99
N ILE A 75 12.25 -14.09 15.58
CA ILE A 75 12.34 -12.63 15.44
C ILE A 75 12.87 -12.30 14.05
N ILE A 76 12.15 -11.44 13.32
CA ILE A 76 12.53 -10.99 11.97
C ILE A 76 13.58 -9.89 12.07
N ALA A 77 13.36 -8.92 12.95
CA ALA A 77 14.28 -7.83 13.22
C ALA A 77 14.04 -7.27 14.63
N ASN A 78 15.11 -7.06 15.40
CA ASN A 78 15.03 -6.31 16.65
C ASN A 78 15.05 -4.80 16.38
N ASP A 79 15.91 -4.38 15.45
CA ASP A 79 16.04 -3.00 15.00
C ASP A 79 15.77 -2.91 13.49
N PHE A 80 14.96 -1.93 13.10
CA PHE A 80 14.60 -1.68 11.71
C PHE A 80 14.27 -0.21 11.47
N THR A 81 14.43 0.22 10.22
CA THR A 81 14.06 1.57 9.76
C THR A 81 12.76 1.49 8.96
N VAL A 82 11.87 2.47 9.19
CA VAL A 82 10.59 2.58 8.47
C VAL A 82 10.61 3.83 7.60
N ASP A 83 10.48 3.62 6.29
CA ASP A 83 10.38 4.69 5.30
C ASP A 83 8.90 4.84 4.88
N VAL A 84 8.36 6.04 5.05
CA VAL A 84 7.00 6.41 4.60
C VAL A 84 7.11 7.47 3.52
N GLU A 85 6.61 7.15 2.34
CA GLU A 85 6.63 8.04 1.18
C GLU A 85 5.21 8.20 0.64
N LEU A 86 4.86 9.44 0.31
CA LEU A 86 3.67 9.77 -0.48
C LEU A 86 4.16 10.26 -1.85
N TRP A 87 3.65 9.64 -2.91
CA TRP A 87 4.06 9.94 -4.28
C TRP A 87 2.85 10.15 -5.17
N TYR A 88 2.93 11.13 -6.07
CA TYR A 88 1.94 11.30 -7.12
C TYR A 88 2.26 10.37 -8.30
N LEU A 89 1.40 9.38 -8.53
CA LEU A 89 1.59 8.39 -9.59
C LEU A 89 0.51 8.55 -10.67
N PRO A 90 0.82 9.18 -11.81
CA PRO A 90 -0.17 9.46 -12.85
C PRO A 90 -0.63 8.20 -13.60
N TYR A 91 0.29 7.27 -13.87
CA TYR A 91 -0.02 5.95 -14.43
C TYR A 91 1.10 4.96 -14.13
N GLY A 92 0.88 3.65 -14.28
CA GLY A 92 1.95 2.65 -14.24
C GLY A 92 2.47 2.35 -12.82
N LYS A 93 3.74 1.99 -12.71
CA LYS A 93 4.47 1.74 -11.46
C LYS A 93 5.45 2.87 -11.19
N LYS A 94 5.81 3.06 -9.91
CA LYS A 94 6.81 4.06 -9.50
C LYS A 94 8.14 3.88 -10.25
N ASP A 95 8.51 2.64 -10.51
CA ASP A 95 9.80 2.27 -11.11
C ASP A 95 9.81 2.39 -12.65
N ASP A 96 8.68 2.78 -13.26
CA ASP A 96 8.61 2.93 -14.71
C ASP A 96 9.42 4.15 -15.16
N PRO A 97 10.17 4.07 -16.28
CA PRO A 97 11.04 5.16 -16.76
C PRO A 97 10.31 6.49 -17.00
N GLY A 98 9.00 6.45 -17.27
CA GLY A 98 8.16 7.64 -17.44
C GLY A 98 7.73 8.31 -16.13
N ASN A 99 7.97 7.67 -14.99
CA ASN A 99 7.59 8.15 -13.65
C ASN A 99 8.80 8.43 -12.74
N SER A 100 10.01 8.02 -13.14
CA SER A 100 11.25 8.45 -12.49
C SER A 100 11.54 9.91 -12.87
N GLN A 101 11.22 10.85 -11.96
CA GLN A 101 11.67 12.24 -12.06
C GLN A 101 13.09 12.38 -11.55
#